data_AF-A0A2R4LVJ5-F1
#
_entry.id   AF-A0A2R4LVJ5-F1
#
_cell.length_a   1.000
_cell.length_b   1.000
_cell.length_c   1.000
_cell.angle_alpha   90.00
_cell.angle_beta   90.00
_cell.angle_gamma   90.00
#
_symmetry.space_group_name_H-M   'P 1'
#
loop_
_entity.id
_entity.type
_entity.pdbx_description
1 polymer ?
#
loop_
_entity_poly.entity_id
_entity_poly.type
_entity_poly.pdbx_seq_one_letter_code
_entity_poly.pdbx_strand_id
1 'polypeptide(L)'
;MWEQLREYVQDDEDQAQCSITSKSRRQGRSQVETFDGTKFSAPFTNCWVVLAKDCGSQQPKFVVMARKSERGQDLKEVKIVTKKHRIQLTPDSAEYNSVKVQVNGQQYDPESDQQITENGQVVQIEKDQSTVQVQLPNTGLEVEFDGYAINIQLSQAYRGQQCGLCGHFDLESTDEFRNPDFTDEQDIRQFYMNYLIKDGQCKAPQQLTEVCESEECDKADRSSSSSSSSSSSGSQESQSNEESEIPEKKTKVIEIDDQLCFSTVPIPQCDEEDSYPMGEKEKRKVAYVCIDQDSQEAEDIERQARSGRRQIPALNNRTPSFTRTEKIPEKCKKYSRN
;
A
#
# COMPACT_ATOMS: atom_id res chain seq x y z
N MET A 1 -40.85 24.06 -14.39
CA MET A 1 -39.69 24.88 -14.82
C MET A 1 -38.52 24.83 -13.83
N TRP A 2 -38.67 24.26 -12.62
CA TRP A 2 -37.57 24.04 -11.66
C TRP A 2 -37.08 22.58 -11.58
N GLU A 3 -37.59 21.68 -12.44
CA GLU A 3 -37.23 20.25 -12.47
C GLU A 3 -36.33 19.85 -13.64
N GLN A 4 -35.89 20.81 -14.48
CA GLN A 4 -35.07 20.55 -15.67
C GLN A 4 -33.66 21.17 -15.61
N LEU A 5 -33.19 21.55 -14.42
CA LEU A 5 -31.84 22.11 -14.22
C LEU A 5 -30.96 21.32 -13.25
N ARG A 6 -31.36 20.08 -12.90
CA ARG A 6 -30.52 19.19 -12.07
C ARG A 6 -29.66 18.22 -12.90
N GLU A 7 -29.51 18.48 -14.19
CA GLU A 7 -28.81 17.59 -15.14
C GLU A 7 -27.54 18.24 -15.72
N TYR A 8 -27.03 19.31 -15.10
CA TYR A 8 -25.82 20.02 -15.53
C TYR A 8 -25.07 20.66 -14.34
N VAL A 9 -24.90 19.89 -13.25
CA VAL A 9 -23.80 20.14 -12.32
C VAL A 9 -22.74 19.11 -12.68
N GLN A 10 -21.56 19.58 -13.07
CA GLN A 10 -20.40 18.73 -13.36
C GLN A 10 -20.07 17.93 -12.09
N ASP A 11 -20.37 16.63 -12.09
CA ASP A 11 -20.02 15.67 -11.03
C ASP A 11 -18.50 15.39 -10.94
N ASP A 12 -17.68 16.01 -11.78
CA ASP A 12 -16.22 15.85 -11.80
C ASP A 12 -15.52 16.39 -10.53
N GLU A 13 -16.15 17.26 -9.73
CA GLU A 13 -15.55 17.74 -8.47
C GLU A 13 -15.68 16.73 -7.31
N ASP A 14 -16.51 15.68 -7.46
CA ASP A 14 -16.84 14.73 -6.37
C ASP A 14 -16.10 13.39 -6.41
N GLN A 15 -15.12 13.25 -7.30
CA GLN A 15 -14.33 12.02 -7.45
C GLN A 15 -12.84 12.30 -7.36
N ALA A 16 -12.11 11.41 -6.69
CA ALA A 16 -10.64 11.42 -6.70
C ALA A 16 -10.12 10.42 -7.72
N GLN A 17 -8.96 10.72 -8.30
CA GLN A 17 -8.33 9.92 -9.33
C GLN A 17 -6.99 9.35 -8.86
N CYS A 18 -6.78 8.07 -9.11
CA CYS A 18 -5.50 7.38 -8.99
C CYS A 18 -5.07 6.90 -10.38
N SER A 19 -3.79 7.03 -10.73
CA SER A 19 -3.27 6.58 -12.03
C SER A 19 -2.03 5.70 -11.90
N ILE A 20 -1.94 4.69 -12.77
CA ILE A 20 -0.78 3.82 -12.90
C ILE A 20 -0.32 3.89 -14.35
N THR A 21 0.86 4.45 -14.59
CA THR A 21 1.42 4.63 -15.94
C THR A 21 2.82 4.03 -16.03
N SER A 22 3.20 3.45 -17.17
CA SER A 22 4.53 2.86 -17.34
C SER A 22 5.60 3.94 -17.49
N LYS A 23 6.65 3.91 -16.64
CA LYS A 23 7.81 4.79 -16.78
C LYS A 23 8.81 4.14 -17.73
N SER A 24 8.95 4.68 -18.95
CA SER A 24 9.98 4.34 -19.96
C SER A 24 10.21 2.85 -20.27
N ARG A 25 10.30 2.51 -21.56
CA ARG A 25 10.36 1.12 -22.12
C ARG A 25 11.51 0.20 -21.63
N ARG A 26 12.30 0.58 -20.63
CA ARG A 26 13.51 -0.12 -20.19
C ARG A 26 13.48 -0.64 -18.75
N GLN A 27 12.53 -0.26 -17.90
CA GLN A 27 12.67 -0.45 -16.44
C GLN A 27 11.60 -1.34 -15.77
N GLY A 28 10.52 -1.74 -16.46
CA GLY A 28 9.50 -2.62 -15.86
C GLY A 28 8.81 -2.02 -14.62
N ARG A 29 8.87 -0.69 -14.47
CA ARG A 29 8.32 0.07 -13.36
C ARG A 29 7.15 0.93 -13.84
N SER A 30 6.18 1.11 -12.97
CA SER A 30 5.10 2.07 -13.20
C SER A 30 5.16 3.20 -12.19
N GLN A 31 4.84 4.41 -12.66
CA GLN A 31 4.48 5.52 -11.79
C GLN A 31 3.09 5.24 -11.26
N VAL A 32 2.92 5.34 -9.95
CA VAL A 32 1.62 5.42 -9.30
C VAL A 32 1.47 6.86 -8.84
N GLU A 33 0.32 7.46 -9.14
CA GLU A 33 -0.18 8.69 -8.54
C GLU A 33 -1.43 8.32 -7.74
N THR A 34 -1.37 8.54 -6.43
CA THR A 34 -2.45 8.18 -5.49
C THR A 34 -3.63 9.15 -5.57
N PHE A 35 -4.73 8.83 -4.86
CA PHE A 35 -5.91 9.69 -4.80
C PHE A 35 -5.60 11.08 -4.21
N ASP A 36 -4.62 11.18 -3.32
CA ASP A 36 -4.19 12.44 -2.70
C ASP A 36 -2.97 13.07 -3.42
N GLY A 37 -2.62 12.54 -4.61
CA GLY A 37 -1.63 13.13 -5.53
C GLY A 37 -0.17 12.74 -5.28
N THR A 38 0.10 11.88 -4.31
CA THR A 38 1.45 11.37 -4.03
C THR A 38 1.95 10.48 -5.16
N LYS A 39 3.14 10.79 -5.68
CA LYS A 39 3.75 10.02 -6.79
C LYS A 39 4.85 9.11 -6.28
N PHE A 40 4.79 7.84 -6.63
CA PHE A 40 5.87 6.89 -6.34
C PHE A 40 6.04 5.89 -7.49
N SER A 41 7.07 5.06 -7.40
CA SER A 41 7.33 4.04 -8.41
C SER A 41 7.13 2.64 -7.84
N ALA A 42 6.27 1.85 -8.51
CA ALA A 42 5.93 0.51 -8.11
C ALA A 42 6.46 -0.55 -9.11
N PRO A 43 7.11 -1.63 -8.63
CA PRO A 43 7.57 -2.73 -9.46
C PRO A 43 6.42 -3.70 -9.75
N PHE A 44 5.73 -3.56 -10.88
CA PHE A 44 4.66 -4.51 -11.24
C PHE A 44 5.25 -5.86 -11.64
N THR A 45 4.97 -6.88 -10.83
CA THR A 45 5.37 -8.28 -11.05
C THR A 45 4.23 -9.12 -11.62
N ASN A 46 4.43 -10.43 -11.80
CA ASN A 46 3.37 -11.35 -12.20
C ASN A 46 2.32 -11.62 -11.09
N CYS A 47 2.51 -11.04 -9.91
CA CYS A 47 1.60 -11.16 -8.78
C CYS A 47 0.49 -10.11 -8.85
N TRP A 48 -0.71 -10.49 -8.45
CA TRP A 48 -1.80 -9.52 -8.23
C TRP A 48 -1.45 -8.62 -7.05
N VAL A 49 -1.46 -7.32 -7.28
CA VAL A 49 -1.35 -6.29 -6.24
C VAL A 49 -2.67 -5.54 -6.14
N VAL A 50 -3.11 -5.23 -4.91
CA VAL A 50 -4.32 -4.44 -4.67
C VAL A 50 -4.03 -2.97 -4.94
N LEU A 51 -4.74 -2.38 -5.90
CA LEU A 51 -4.66 -0.95 -6.22
C LEU A 51 -5.62 -0.13 -5.37
N ALA A 52 -6.88 -0.55 -5.34
CA ALA A 52 -7.93 0.08 -4.56
C ALA A 52 -8.92 -0.97 -4.03
N LYS A 53 -9.39 -0.80 -2.80
CA LYS A 53 -10.32 -1.73 -2.15
C LYS A 53 -11.14 -0.98 -1.12
N ASP A 54 -12.42 -1.34 -1.03
CA ASP A 54 -13.27 -0.94 0.10
C ASP A 54 -12.82 -1.65 1.39
N CYS A 55 -12.24 -0.87 2.32
CA CYS A 55 -11.71 -1.35 3.59
C CYS A 55 -12.52 -0.82 4.80
N GLY A 56 -13.38 0.18 4.59
CA GLY A 56 -14.30 0.71 5.60
C GLY A 56 -15.56 -0.15 5.81
N SER A 57 -15.94 -0.96 4.81
CA SER A 57 -17.09 -1.86 4.94
C SER A 57 -16.71 -3.22 5.53
N GLN A 58 -17.54 -3.74 6.45
CA GLN A 58 -17.46 -5.13 6.96
C GLN A 58 -17.41 -6.18 5.83
N GLN A 59 -18.07 -5.89 4.72
CA GLN A 59 -17.97 -6.66 3.49
C GLN A 59 -17.58 -5.72 2.34
N PRO A 60 -16.34 -5.80 1.83
CA PRO A 60 -15.87 -4.97 0.73
C PRO A 60 -16.82 -5.01 -0.46
N LYS A 61 -17.19 -3.84 -0.97
CA LYS A 61 -18.05 -3.70 -2.16
C LYS A 61 -17.28 -3.91 -3.47
N PHE A 62 -16.01 -3.52 -3.50
CA PHE A 62 -15.12 -3.71 -4.65
C PHE A 62 -13.66 -3.97 -4.22
N VAL A 63 -12.91 -4.60 -5.12
CA VAL A 63 -11.45 -4.68 -5.12
C VAL A 63 -10.96 -4.52 -6.55
N VAL A 64 -10.04 -3.59 -6.80
CA VAL A 64 -9.31 -3.42 -8.06
C VAL A 64 -7.88 -3.90 -7.83
N MET A 65 -7.46 -4.87 -8.64
CA MET A 65 -6.12 -5.43 -8.61
C MET A 65 -5.48 -5.36 -9.99
N ALA A 66 -4.16 -5.30 -10.02
CA ALA A 66 -3.42 -5.41 -11.27
C ALA A 66 -2.17 -6.26 -11.12
N ARG A 67 -1.63 -6.71 -12.25
CA ARG A 67 -0.34 -7.38 -12.36
C ARG A 67 0.29 -7.11 -13.72
N LYS A 68 1.58 -7.41 -13.88
CA LYS A 68 2.24 -7.46 -15.18
C LYS A 68 1.69 -8.60 -16.02
N SER A 69 1.40 -8.33 -17.28
CA SER A 69 1.02 -9.35 -18.26
C SER A 69 2.26 -10.09 -18.76
N GLU A 70 2.12 -11.39 -19.00
CA GLU A 70 3.16 -12.18 -19.68
C GLU A 70 3.29 -11.82 -21.18
N ARG A 71 2.33 -11.05 -21.72
CA ARG A 71 2.28 -10.67 -23.14
C ARG A 71 3.21 -9.54 -23.52
N GLY A 72 3.76 -8.80 -22.56
CA GLY A 72 4.64 -7.67 -22.84
C GLY A 72 5.28 -7.09 -21.58
N GLN A 73 6.41 -6.39 -21.76
CA GLN A 73 7.20 -5.89 -20.63
C GLN A 73 6.47 -4.84 -19.78
N ASP A 74 5.67 -3.99 -20.43
CA ASP A 74 4.97 -2.87 -19.80
C ASP A 74 3.44 -3.10 -19.70
N LEU A 75 2.95 -4.15 -20.36
CA LEU A 75 1.55 -4.52 -20.39
C LEU A 75 1.09 -5.01 -19.02
N LYS A 76 -0.17 -4.71 -18.68
CA LYS A 76 -0.78 -5.12 -17.41
C LYS A 76 -2.02 -5.96 -17.64
N GLU A 77 -2.50 -6.57 -16.57
CA GLU A 77 -3.83 -7.16 -16.49
C GLU A 77 -4.53 -6.55 -15.29
N VAL A 78 -5.82 -6.26 -15.43
CA VAL A 78 -6.64 -5.68 -14.37
C VAL A 78 -7.73 -6.67 -13.99
N LYS A 79 -8.02 -6.76 -12.69
CA LYS A 79 -9.11 -7.56 -12.17
C LYS A 79 -9.93 -6.72 -11.20
N ILE A 80 -11.21 -6.58 -11.49
CA ILE A 80 -12.19 -5.89 -10.67
C ILE A 80 -13.12 -6.95 -10.09
N VAL A 81 -13.17 -7.04 -8.77
CA VAL A 81 -13.97 -8.03 -8.04
C VAL A 81 -15.01 -7.31 -7.21
N THR A 82 -16.27 -7.64 -7.44
CA THR A 82 -17.41 -7.25 -6.60
C THR A 82 -17.95 -8.49 -5.89
N LYS A 83 -19.03 -8.31 -5.11
CA LYS A 83 -19.74 -9.45 -4.50
C LYS A 83 -20.33 -10.45 -5.52
N LYS A 84 -20.59 -10.01 -6.77
CA LYS A 84 -21.28 -10.83 -7.79
C LYS A 84 -20.46 -11.08 -9.04
N HIS A 85 -19.60 -10.13 -9.40
CA HIS A 85 -18.90 -10.16 -10.67
C HIS A 85 -17.38 -10.16 -10.45
N ARG A 86 -16.71 -10.96 -11.26
CA ARG A 86 -15.26 -10.91 -11.46
C ARG A 86 -15.02 -10.47 -12.89
N ILE A 87 -14.60 -9.23 -13.06
CA ILE A 87 -14.31 -8.62 -14.35
C ILE A 87 -12.79 -8.65 -14.52
N GLN A 88 -12.32 -9.21 -15.62
CA GLN A 88 -10.90 -9.30 -15.94
C GLN A 88 -10.65 -8.63 -17.29
N LEU A 89 -9.73 -7.65 -17.28
CA LEU A 89 -9.30 -6.92 -18.46
C LEU A 89 -7.88 -7.39 -18.81
N THR A 90 -7.69 -7.87 -20.04
CA THR A 90 -6.39 -8.37 -20.51
C THR A 90 -6.06 -7.83 -21.91
N PRO A 91 -4.80 -7.47 -22.20
CA PRO A 91 -4.39 -7.03 -23.53
C PRO A 91 -4.67 -8.13 -24.56
N ASP A 92 -5.34 -7.84 -25.66
CA ASP A 92 -5.69 -8.81 -26.70
C ASP A 92 -4.43 -9.35 -27.40
N SER A 93 -4.33 -10.68 -27.53
CA SER A 93 -3.26 -11.33 -28.28
C SER A 93 -3.51 -11.43 -29.78
N ALA A 94 -4.76 -11.30 -30.21
CA ALA A 94 -5.21 -11.39 -31.59
C ALA A 94 -5.33 -10.01 -32.26
N GLU A 95 -5.49 -8.94 -31.48
CA GLU A 95 -5.64 -7.58 -31.96
C GLU A 95 -4.65 -6.65 -31.25
N TYR A 96 -3.85 -5.91 -32.03
CA TYR A 96 -2.83 -5.01 -31.50
C TYR A 96 -3.48 -3.83 -30.76
N ASN A 97 -2.95 -3.48 -29.57
CA ASN A 97 -3.47 -2.40 -28.73
C ASN A 97 -4.98 -2.49 -28.47
N SER A 98 -5.49 -3.70 -28.24
CA SER A 98 -6.89 -3.93 -27.87
C SER A 98 -6.94 -4.60 -26.50
N VAL A 99 -8.08 -4.49 -25.81
CA VAL A 99 -8.31 -5.11 -24.50
C VAL A 99 -9.51 -6.06 -24.61
N LYS A 100 -9.34 -7.28 -24.10
CA LYS A 100 -10.43 -8.24 -23.90
C LYS A 100 -11.03 -8.10 -22.53
N VAL A 101 -12.35 -8.22 -22.47
CA VAL A 101 -13.13 -8.28 -21.24
C VAL A 101 -13.57 -9.72 -20.99
N GLN A 102 -13.38 -10.19 -19.77
CA GLN A 102 -14.03 -11.40 -19.27
C GLN A 102 -14.85 -11.08 -18.04
N VAL A 103 -16.07 -11.60 -17.98
CA VAL A 103 -16.96 -11.47 -16.82
C VAL A 103 -17.27 -12.87 -16.32
N ASN A 104 -16.95 -13.13 -15.05
CA ASN A 104 -17.15 -14.43 -14.41
C ASN A 104 -16.51 -15.61 -15.19
N GLY A 105 -15.38 -15.33 -15.86
CA GLY A 105 -14.61 -16.31 -16.64
C GLY A 105 -15.12 -16.53 -18.08
N GLN A 106 -16.17 -15.84 -18.49
CA GLN A 106 -16.69 -15.88 -19.86
C GLN A 106 -16.26 -14.63 -20.62
N GLN A 107 -15.94 -14.78 -21.92
CA GLN A 107 -15.63 -13.64 -22.77
C GLN A 107 -16.87 -12.73 -22.89
N TYR A 108 -16.67 -11.45 -22.68
CA TYR A 108 -17.70 -10.42 -22.74
C TYR A 108 -17.37 -9.43 -23.84
N ASP A 109 -18.36 -9.08 -24.65
CA ASP A 109 -18.22 -8.14 -25.75
C ASP A 109 -18.95 -6.83 -25.42
N PRO A 110 -18.22 -5.77 -25.00
CA PRO A 110 -18.81 -4.49 -24.64
C PRO A 110 -19.45 -3.74 -25.81
N GLU A 111 -19.22 -4.14 -27.07
CA GLU A 111 -19.93 -3.58 -28.22
C GLU A 111 -21.36 -4.14 -28.34
N SER A 112 -21.56 -5.38 -27.88
CA SER A 112 -22.86 -6.08 -27.96
C SER A 112 -23.72 -5.88 -26.70
N ASP A 113 -23.09 -5.78 -25.53
CA ASP A 113 -23.75 -5.57 -24.25
C ASP A 113 -22.93 -4.60 -23.40
N GLN A 114 -23.52 -3.48 -23.01
CA GLN A 114 -22.81 -2.45 -22.25
C GLN A 114 -23.15 -2.48 -20.75
N GLN A 115 -24.13 -3.27 -20.32
CA GLN A 115 -24.61 -3.22 -18.94
C GLN A 115 -25.01 -4.58 -18.39
N ILE A 116 -24.37 -4.96 -17.30
CA ILE A 116 -24.72 -6.13 -16.51
C ILE A 116 -25.51 -5.68 -15.29
N THR A 117 -26.69 -6.25 -15.09
CA THR A 117 -27.53 -5.98 -13.91
C THR A 117 -27.88 -7.28 -13.21
N GLU A 118 -27.42 -7.45 -11.98
CA GLU A 118 -27.73 -8.63 -11.15
C GLU A 118 -28.08 -8.21 -9.72
N ASN A 119 -29.30 -8.54 -9.26
CA ASN A 119 -29.75 -8.29 -7.89
C ASN A 119 -29.55 -6.83 -7.40
N GLY A 120 -29.77 -5.86 -8.30
CA GLY A 120 -29.61 -4.43 -8.00
C GLY A 120 -28.17 -3.91 -8.06
N GLN A 121 -27.17 -4.77 -8.32
CA GLN A 121 -25.83 -4.34 -8.71
C GLN A 121 -25.81 -4.09 -10.22
N VAL A 122 -25.36 -2.89 -10.60
CA VAL A 122 -25.14 -2.50 -11.99
C VAL A 122 -23.64 -2.40 -12.26
N VAL A 123 -23.21 -2.98 -13.37
CA VAL A 123 -21.86 -2.80 -13.94
C VAL A 123 -22.05 -2.30 -15.37
N GLN A 124 -21.47 -1.17 -15.71
CA GLN A 124 -21.41 -0.68 -17.07
C GLN A 124 -20.01 -0.91 -17.62
N ILE A 125 -19.91 -1.45 -18.82
CA ILE A 125 -18.64 -1.74 -19.49
C ILE A 125 -18.72 -1.19 -20.90
N GLU A 126 -17.91 -0.17 -21.15
CA GLU A 126 -17.81 0.47 -22.46
C GLU A 126 -16.42 0.26 -23.04
N LYS A 127 -16.35 0.17 -24.36
CA LYS A 127 -15.08 0.10 -25.08
C LYS A 127 -15.07 1.20 -26.13
N ASP A 128 -14.09 2.09 -26.04
CA ASP A 128 -13.79 3.07 -27.06
C ASP A 128 -12.38 2.82 -27.58
N GLN A 129 -12.29 2.44 -28.87
CA GLN A 129 -11.03 2.09 -29.53
C GLN A 129 -10.24 1.02 -28.74
N SER A 130 -9.09 1.41 -28.18
CA SER A 130 -8.19 0.57 -27.40
C SER A 130 -8.50 0.52 -25.91
N THR A 131 -9.40 1.39 -25.44
CA THR A 131 -9.65 1.65 -24.02
C THR A 131 -10.95 0.98 -23.59
N VAL A 132 -10.92 0.32 -22.44
CA VAL A 132 -12.11 -0.23 -21.79
C VAL A 132 -12.35 0.53 -20.49
N GLN A 133 -13.57 1.00 -20.30
CA GLN A 133 -14.05 1.68 -19.10
C GLN A 133 -15.06 0.78 -18.39
N VAL A 134 -14.87 0.56 -17.10
CA VAL A 134 -15.77 -0.22 -16.23
C VAL A 134 -16.27 0.70 -15.13
N GLN A 135 -17.58 0.95 -15.10
CA GLN A 135 -18.23 1.74 -14.05
C GLN A 135 -19.06 0.84 -13.13
N LEU A 136 -18.98 1.10 -11.83
CA LEU A 136 -19.87 0.57 -10.80
C LEU A 136 -20.68 1.73 -10.21
N PRO A 137 -21.83 2.10 -10.81
CA PRO A 137 -22.59 3.29 -10.40
C PRO A 137 -22.98 3.29 -8.91
N ASN A 138 -23.29 2.11 -8.34
CA ASN A 138 -23.66 1.99 -6.93
C ASN A 138 -22.53 2.35 -5.95
N THR A 139 -21.27 2.33 -6.39
CA THR A 139 -20.10 2.70 -5.57
C THR A 139 -19.42 3.96 -6.08
N GLY A 140 -19.79 4.48 -7.26
CA GLY A 140 -19.02 5.53 -7.94
C GLY A 140 -17.56 5.14 -8.16
N LEU A 141 -17.31 3.84 -8.44
CA LEU A 141 -15.99 3.37 -8.87
C LEU A 141 -15.99 3.35 -10.39
N GLU A 142 -14.95 3.91 -10.99
CA GLU A 142 -14.69 3.82 -12.40
C GLU A 142 -13.25 3.37 -12.65
N VAL A 143 -13.06 2.44 -13.58
CA VAL A 143 -11.74 1.95 -13.99
C VAL A 143 -11.62 2.05 -15.50
N GLU A 144 -10.67 2.84 -15.97
CA GLU A 144 -10.29 2.96 -17.37
C GLU A 144 -8.95 2.25 -17.60
N PHE A 145 -8.86 1.47 -18.68
CA PHE A 145 -7.69 0.65 -18.98
C PHE A 145 -7.47 0.46 -20.49
N ASP A 146 -6.23 0.72 -20.94
CA ASP A 146 -5.83 0.62 -22.36
C ASP A 146 -4.83 -0.53 -22.64
N GLY A 147 -4.53 -1.36 -21.65
CA GLY A 147 -3.47 -2.38 -21.71
C GLY A 147 -2.18 -2.00 -20.99
N TYR A 148 -1.90 -0.70 -20.84
CA TYR A 148 -0.66 -0.14 -20.28
C TYR A 148 -0.92 0.71 -19.04
N ALA A 149 -1.83 1.69 -19.16
CA ALA A 149 -2.21 2.62 -18.13
C ALA A 149 -3.54 2.22 -17.48
N ILE A 150 -3.65 2.45 -16.18
CA ILE A 150 -4.86 2.20 -15.40
C ILE A 150 -5.22 3.51 -14.73
N ASN A 151 -6.42 4.02 -14.99
CA ASN A 151 -6.99 5.15 -14.25
C ASN A 151 -8.15 4.65 -13.40
N ILE A 152 -8.16 5.01 -12.13
CA ILE A 152 -9.21 4.65 -11.18
C ILE A 152 -9.81 5.94 -10.66
N GLN A 153 -11.10 6.15 -10.86
CA GLN A 153 -11.84 7.21 -10.20
C GLN A 153 -12.71 6.62 -9.09
N LEU A 154 -12.82 7.33 -7.98
CA LEU A 154 -13.55 6.87 -6.81
C LEU A 154 -14.32 8.02 -6.15
N SER A 155 -15.59 7.77 -5.88
CA SER A 155 -16.46 8.69 -5.15
C SER A 155 -15.88 9.07 -3.78
N GLN A 156 -16.00 10.36 -3.43
CA GLN A 156 -15.68 10.90 -2.10
C GLN A 156 -16.34 10.16 -0.93
N ALA A 157 -17.41 9.38 -1.16
CA ALA A 157 -18.00 8.51 -0.15
C ALA A 157 -17.02 7.48 0.44
N TYR A 158 -15.92 7.18 -0.27
CA TYR A 158 -14.85 6.27 0.15
C TYR A 158 -13.65 6.99 0.76
N ARG A 159 -13.73 8.30 1.01
CA ARG A 159 -12.67 9.06 1.68
C ARG A 159 -12.33 8.43 3.04
N GLY A 160 -11.05 8.10 3.25
CA GLY A 160 -10.53 7.42 4.45
C GLY A 160 -11.04 5.99 4.65
N GLN A 161 -11.78 5.42 3.70
CA GLN A 161 -12.37 4.08 3.77
C GLN A 161 -11.76 3.11 2.75
N GLN A 162 -10.96 3.62 1.81
CA GLN A 162 -10.29 2.82 0.79
C GLN A 162 -8.89 2.41 1.28
N CYS A 163 -8.37 1.27 0.83
CA CYS A 163 -6.96 0.91 1.02
C CYS A 163 -6.36 0.21 -0.21
N GLY A 164 -5.06 0.42 -0.46
CA GLY A 164 -4.36 -0.11 -1.63
C GLY A 164 -3.18 0.77 -2.05
N LEU A 165 -2.53 0.44 -3.17
CA LEU A 165 -1.46 1.28 -3.73
C LEU A 165 -1.92 2.70 -4.12
N CYS A 166 -3.21 2.93 -4.31
CA CYS A 166 -3.78 4.25 -4.54
C CYS A 166 -3.93 5.09 -3.26
N GLY A 167 -3.40 4.63 -2.12
CA GLY A 167 -3.43 5.35 -0.85
C GLY A 167 -4.66 5.09 0.01
N HIS A 168 -4.94 5.96 0.97
CA HIS A 168 -6.16 5.88 1.80
C HIS A 168 -7.22 6.94 1.46
N PHE A 169 -6.91 7.86 0.54
CA PHE A 169 -7.83 8.88 0.05
C PHE A 169 -8.42 9.68 1.21
N ASP A 170 -7.62 10.37 2.00
CA ASP A 170 -8.11 11.21 3.11
C ASP A 170 -7.73 12.69 2.97
N LEU A 171 -7.25 13.08 1.78
CA LEU A 171 -6.76 14.40 1.42
C LEU A 171 -5.41 14.79 2.04
N GLU A 172 -4.71 13.85 2.67
CA GLU A 172 -3.36 14.06 3.19
C GLU A 172 -2.33 13.28 2.35
N SER A 173 -1.33 14.00 1.85
CA SER A 173 -0.28 13.44 0.99
C SER A 173 0.95 12.96 1.79
N THR A 174 1.01 13.28 3.08
CA THR A 174 2.21 13.03 3.90
C THR A 174 2.28 11.63 4.49
N ASP A 175 1.15 10.93 4.65
CA ASP A 175 1.02 9.59 5.26
C ASP A 175 0.42 8.52 4.32
N GLU A 176 0.48 8.75 3.01
CA GLU A 176 -0.12 7.90 1.97
C GLU A 176 0.21 6.39 2.04
N PHE A 177 1.38 6.05 2.58
CA PHE A 177 1.90 4.68 2.59
C PHE A 177 1.43 3.88 3.80
N ARG A 178 0.12 3.75 3.96
CA ARG A 178 -0.48 2.96 5.03
C ARG A 178 -0.66 1.49 4.60
N ASN A 179 -0.17 0.57 5.41
CA ASN A 179 -0.28 -0.87 5.22
C ASN A 179 -1.73 -1.37 5.43
N PRO A 180 -2.05 -2.61 4.99
CA PRO A 180 -3.37 -3.21 5.22
C PRO A 180 -3.76 -3.35 6.70
N ASP A 181 -2.80 -3.35 7.61
CA ASP A 181 -2.98 -3.38 9.07
C ASP A 181 -3.07 -1.96 9.68
N PHE A 182 -3.22 -0.94 8.84
CA PHE A 182 -3.31 0.47 9.19
C PHE A 182 -2.03 1.10 9.77
N THR A 183 -0.89 0.41 9.70
CA THR A 183 0.41 0.97 10.10
C THR A 183 1.05 1.78 8.97
N ASP A 184 1.76 2.85 9.30
CA ASP A 184 2.50 3.62 8.30
C ASP A 184 3.78 2.89 7.88
N GLU A 185 4.08 2.91 6.58
CA GLU A 185 5.27 2.31 5.99
C GLU A 185 6.14 3.39 5.34
N GLN A 186 7.43 3.35 5.62
CA GLN A 186 8.39 4.28 5.01
C GLN A 186 9.06 3.68 3.77
N ASP A 187 9.15 2.35 3.72
CA ASP A 187 9.73 1.64 2.59
C ASP A 187 8.65 1.34 1.55
N ILE A 188 8.65 2.12 0.46
CA ILE A 188 7.74 1.97 -0.69
C ILE A 188 7.72 0.52 -1.23
N ARG A 189 8.87 -0.18 -1.16
CA ARG A 189 8.97 -1.58 -1.58
C ARG A 189 8.18 -2.48 -0.64
N GLN A 190 8.30 -2.26 0.67
CA GLN A 190 7.57 -3.02 1.67
C GLN A 190 6.07 -2.70 1.59
N PHE A 191 5.71 -1.43 1.39
CA PHE A 191 4.35 -1.00 1.11
C PHE A 191 3.76 -1.77 -0.09
N TYR A 192 4.49 -1.82 -1.21
CA TYR A 192 4.10 -2.63 -2.36
C TYR A 192 3.93 -4.13 -2.01
N MET A 193 4.88 -4.70 -1.27
CA MET A 193 4.84 -6.11 -0.87
C MET A 193 3.64 -6.45 0.02
N ASN A 194 3.23 -5.51 0.88
CA ASN A 194 2.12 -5.72 1.82
C ASN A 194 0.76 -5.80 1.11
N TYR A 195 0.64 -5.22 -0.08
CA TYR A 195 -0.57 -5.29 -0.92
C TYR A 195 -0.55 -6.43 -1.95
N LEU A 196 0.45 -7.32 -1.93
CA LEU A 196 0.51 -8.48 -2.81
C LEU A 196 -0.41 -9.62 -2.35
N ILE A 197 -1.16 -10.18 -3.29
CA ILE A 197 -1.95 -11.39 -3.08
C ILE A 197 -1.08 -12.62 -3.27
N LYS A 198 -0.92 -13.40 -2.20
CA LYS A 198 -0.21 -14.69 -2.22
C LYS A 198 -1.15 -15.79 -2.73
N ASP A 199 -1.12 -16.05 -4.03
CA ASP A 199 -1.96 -17.07 -4.70
C ASP A 199 -1.21 -18.37 -5.06
N GLY A 200 0.01 -18.55 -4.54
CA GLY A 200 0.87 -19.70 -4.81
C GLY A 200 1.57 -19.69 -6.18
N GLN A 201 1.12 -18.85 -7.12
CA GLN A 201 1.78 -18.60 -8.41
C GLN A 201 2.67 -17.35 -8.37
N CYS A 202 2.47 -16.50 -7.36
CA CYS A 202 3.25 -15.31 -7.11
C CYS A 202 4.71 -15.60 -6.72
N LYS A 203 5.68 -15.13 -7.52
CA LYS A 203 7.13 -15.20 -7.26
C LYS A 203 7.76 -13.86 -6.86
N ALA A 204 6.96 -12.95 -6.30
CA ALA A 204 7.35 -11.56 -6.02
C ALA A 204 8.67 -11.36 -5.27
N PRO A 205 9.05 -12.14 -4.23
CA PRO A 205 10.26 -11.84 -3.44
C PRO A 205 11.55 -11.87 -4.26
N GLN A 206 11.64 -12.74 -5.28
CA GLN A 206 12.82 -12.86 -6.15
C GLN A 206 12.84 -11.81 -7.27
N GLN A 207 11.66 -11.43 -7.78
CA GLN A 207 11.55 -10.44 -8.86
C GLN A 207 11.70 -9.00 -8.36
N LEU A 208 11.27 -8.71 -7.12
CA LEU A 208 11.46 -7.37 -6.54
C LEU A 208 12.93 -7.03 -6.26
N THR A 209 13.76 -8.02 -5.88
CA THR A 209 15.20 -7.83 -5.71
C THR A 209 15.88 -7.42 -7.02
N GLU A 210 15.52 -8.04 -8.15
CA GLU A 210 16.11 -7.70 -9.46
C GLU A 210 15.67 -6.32 -9.97
N VAL A 211 14.40 -5.94 -9.75
CA VAL A 211 13.85 -4.65 -10.21
C VAL A 211 14.31 -3.46 -9.35
N CYS A 212 14.54 -3.65 -8.04
CA CYS A 212 14.87 -2.57 -7.10
C CYS A 212 16.33 -2.52 -6.63
N GLU A 213 17.19 -3.50 -6.98
CA GLU A 213 18.65 -3.41 -6.75
C GLU A 213 19.38 -2.59 -7.82
N SER A 214 18.84 -2.52 -9.03
CA SER A 214 19.44 -1.79 -10.14
C SER A 214 19.11 -0.29 -10.14
N GLU A 215 17.98 0.11 -9.55
CA GLU A 215 17.49 1.49 -9.56
C GLU A 215 16.61 1.79 -8.32
N GLU A 216 16.86 2.91 -7.62
CA GLU A 216 16.21 3.28 -6.35
C GLU A 216 14.67 3.23 -6.44
N CYS A 217 14.04 2.35 -5.66
CA CYS A 217 12.58 2.27 -5.46
C CYS A 217 12.09 3.23 -4.36
N ASP A 218 12.99 4.06 -3.83
CA ASP A 218 12.84 4.66 -2.49
C ASP A 218 12.40 6.14 -2.54
N LYS A 219 12.03 6.67 -3.71
CA LYS A 219 11.65 8.08 -3.88
C LYS A 219 10.17 8.22 -4.21
N ALA A 220 9.44 8.82 -3.29
CA ALA A 220 8.14 9.42 -3.54
C ALA A 220 8.34 10.92 -3.83
N ASP A 221 7.76 11.42 -4.91
CA ASP A 221 7.67 12.85 -5.17
C ASP A 221 6.49 13.40 -4.35
N ARG A 222 6.81 13.94 -3.17
CA ARG A 222 5.86 14.72 -2.35
C ARG A 222 5.75 16.13 -2.93
N SER A 223 4.97 16.30 -3.99
CA SER A 223 4.73 17.62 -4.56
C SER A 223 3.54 18.30 -3.88
N SER A 224 3.80 19.03 -2.79
CA SER A 224 2.96 20.16 -2.37
C SER A 224 3.67 21.46 -2.76
N SER A 225 2.97 22.28 -3.52
CA SER A 225 3.35 23.64 -3.92
C SER A 225 3.82 24.51 -2.75
N SER A 226 5.11 24.82 -2.71
CA SER A 226 5.59 26.09 -2.20
C SER A 226 6.85 26.50 -2.96
N SER A 227 6.65 27.41 -3.90
CA SER A 227 7.71 28.15 -4.55
C SER A 227 8.58 28.88 -3.52
N SER A 228 9.86 28.50 -3.43
CA SER A 228 10.92 29.48 -3.21
C SER A 228 12.22 28.97 -3.79
N SER A 229 12.61 29.63 -4.88
CA SER A 229 13.94 29.59 -5.46
C SER A 229 14.99 30.07 -4.44
N SER A 230 16.08 29.33 -4.28
CA SER A 230 17.40 29.95 -4.16
C SER A 230 18.51 28.96 -4.52
N SER A 231 19.18 29.28 -5.61
CA SER A 231 20.50 28.77 -5.95
C SER A 231 21.54 29.59 -5.19
N SER A 232 22.46 28.92 -4.47
CA SER A 232 23.93 29.08 -4.58
C SER A 232 24.67 28.54 -3.34
N SER A 233 25.49 27.52 -3.62
CA SER A 233 26.86 27.28 -3.13
C SER A 233 27.36 27.87 -1.81
N GLY A 234 27.97 27.01 -0.99
CA GLY A 234 29.10 27.38 -0.13
C GLY A 234 29.02 26.84 1.29
N SER A 235 29.85 25.85 1.60
CA SER A 235 30.01 25.18 2.88
C SER A 235 30.26 26.15 4.04
N GLN A 236 29.52 25.99 5.15
CA GLN A 236 30.04 26.19 6.51
C GLN A 236 29.37 25.20 7.46
N GLU A 237 30.21 24.36 8.08
CA GLU A 237 29.87 23.57 9.26
C GLU A 237 29.39 24.51 10.38
N SER A 238 28.26 24.19 10.98
CA SER A 238 27.87 24.73 12.27
C SER A 238 27.15 23.62 13.02
N GLN A 239 27.89 23.01 13.95
CA GLN A 239 27.42 22.00 14.89
C GLN A 239 26.35 22.61 15.79
N SER A 240 25.09 22.29 15.57
CA SER A 240 24.11 22.24 16.65
C SER A 240 24.19 20.85 17.27
N ASN A 241 24.74 20.76 18.48
CA ASN A 241 24.66 19.57 19.32
C ASN A 241 23.18 19.29 19.64
N GLU A 242 22.50 18.56 18.77
CA GLU A 242 21.27 17.87 19.13
C GLU A 242 21.66 16.65 19.97
N GLU A 243 21.21 16.64 21.22
CA GLU A 243 21.51 15.59 22.20
C GLU A 243 20.87 14.27 21.72
N SER A 244 21.68 13.45 21.05
CA SER A 244 21.28 12.13 20.58
C SER A 244 21.60 11.10 21.67
N GLU A 245 20.59 10.33 22.07
CA GLU A 245 20.70 9.31 23.10
C GLU A 245 21.07 7.95 22.51
N ILE A 246 21.70 7.11 23.33
CA ILE A 246 22.08 5.75 22.95
C ILE A 246 20.86 4.83 23.15
N PRO A 247 20.45 4.03 22.15
CA PRO A 247 19.32 3.13 22.30
C PRO A 247 19.49 2.15 23.46
N GLU A 248 18.44 1.98 24.25
CA GLU A 248 18.45 1.11 25.42
C GLU A 248 18.07 -0.32 25.06
N LYS A 249 18.75 -1.30 25.66
CA LYS A 249 18.41 -2.71 25.47
C LYS A 249 17.23 -3.08 26.36
N LYS A 250 16.04 -3.19 25.76
CA LYS A 250 14.80 -3.60 26.42
C LYS A 250 14.19 -4.82 25.71
N THR A 251 13.31 -5.55 26.39
CA THR A 251 12.51 -6.60 25.74
C THR A 251 11.49 -5.93 24.82
N LYS A 252 11.41 -6.35 23.56
CA LYS A 252 10.40 -5.84 22.62
C LYS A 252 9.12 -6.63 22.76
N VAL A 253 8.00 -5.91 22.84
CA VAL A 253 6.65 -6.46 22.90
C VAL A 253 5.94 -6.07 21.60
N ILE A 254 5.29 -7.03 20.97
CA ILE A 254 4.44 -6.81 19.78
C ILE A 254 3.18 -7.66 19.90
N GLU A 255 2.10 -7.23 19.27
CA GLU A 255 0.83 -7.95 19.24
C GLU A 255 0.62 -8.62 17.88
N ILE A 256 0.27 -9.91 17.88
CA ILE A 256 -0.01 -10.70 16.67
C ILE A 256 -1.15 -11.66 16.97
N ASP A 257 -2.23 -11.61 16.19
CA ASP A 257 -3.37 -12.54 16.26
C ASP A 257 -3.87 -12.76 17.71
N ASP A 258 -4.14 -11.68 18.44
CA ASP A 258 -4.58 -11.67 19.86
C ASP A 258 -3.55 -12.28 20.85
N GLN A 259 -2.26 -12.30 20.49
CA GLN A 259 -1.16 -12.74 21.36
C GLN A 259 -0.14 -11.62 21.57
N LEU A 260 0.35 -11.51 22.80
CA LEU A 260 1.52 -10.69 23.10
C LEU A 260 2.80 -11.51 22.88
N CYS A 261 3.63 -11.04 21.96
CA CYS A 261 4.88 -11.67 21.59
C CYS A 261 6.07 -10.87 22.12
N PHE A 262 6.93 -11.55 22.87
CA PHE A 262 8.06 -10.97 23.57
C PHE A 262 9.38 -11.43 22.95
N SER A 263 10.30 -10.51 22.74
CA SER A 263 11.63 -10.86 22.25
C SER A 263 12.37 -11.72 23.28
N THR A 264 12.92 -12.85 22.84
CA THR A 264 13.69 -13.77 23.69
C THR A 264 15.00 -13.17 24.18
N VAL A 265 15.48 -12.13 23.49
CA VAL A 265 16.66 -11.37 23.86
C VAL A 265 16.32 -9.88 23.89
N PRO A 266 16.99 -9.09 24.75
CA PRO A 266 16.84 -7.64 24.76
C PRO A 266 17.43 -7.03 23.49
N ILE A 267 16.71 -6.08 22.90
CA ILE A 267 17.12 -5.39 21.70
C ILE A 267 17.28 -3.89 21.95
N PRO A 268 18.30 -3.24 21.38
CA PRO A 268 18.40 -1.78 21.44
C PRO A 268 17.20 -1.16 20.76
N GLN A 269 16.47 -0.31 21.49
CA GLN A 269 15.30 0.42 21.00
C GLN A 269 15.24 1.79 21.70
N CYS A 270 14.52 2.71 21.09
CA CYS A 270 14.27 4.03 21.68
C CYS A 270 13.09 3.96 22.64
N ASP A 271 13.05 4.89 23.59
CA ASP A 271 11.90 5.02 24.47
C ASP A 271 10.77 5.67 23.68
N GLU A 272 9.71 4.93 23.38
CA GLU A 272 8.59 5.39 22.55
C GLU A 272 7.84 6.59 23.16
N GLU A 273 7.94 6.81 24.48
CA GLU A 273 7.26 7.95 25.13
C GLU A 273 8.01 9.27 24.93
N ASP A 274 9.35 9.24 24.89
CA ASP A 274 10.19 10.45 24.93
C ASP A 274 11.13 10.61 23.71
N SER A 275 11.30 9.56 22.88
CA SER A 275 12.29 9.54 21.80
C SER A 275 11.90 8.66 20.61
N TYR A 276 12.57 8.86 19.48
CA TYR A 276 12.38 8.06 18.27
C TYR A 276 13.72 7.63 17.64
N PRO A 277 13.75 6.51 16.91
CA PRO A 277 14.96 5.98 16.29
C PRO A 277 15.48 6.85 15.15
N MET A 278 16.79 7.08 15.13
CA MET A 278 17.54 7.80 14.10
C MET A 278 18.64 6.91 13.53
N GLY A 279 18.58 6.67 12.23
CA GLY A 279 19.51 5.80 11.52
C GLY A 279 19.32 4.32 11.85
N GLU A 280 19.83 3.45 10.97
CA GLU A 280 19.83 2.00 11.17
C GLU A 280 21.28 1.54 11.37
N LYS A 281 21.58 0.95 12.53
CA LYS A 281 22.90 0.43 12.84
C LYS A 281 23.14 -0.93 12.18
N GLU A 282 22.16 -1.81 12.33
CA GLU A 282 22.20 -3.18 11.82
C GLU A 282 20.80 -3.80 11.79
N LYS A 283 20.64 -4.87 11.02
CA LYS A 283 19.46 -5.75 11.08
C LYS A 283 19.79 -7.00 11.86
N ARG A 284 18.95 -7.34 12.83
CA ARG A 284 19.16 -8.49 13.71
C ARG A 284 17.98 -9.45 13.64
N LYS A 285 18.23 -10.74 13.43
CA LYS A 285 17.19 -11.78 13.59
C LYS A 285 16.95 -12.01 15.08
N VAL A 286 15.70 -11.85 15.50
CA VAL A 286 15.25 -11.91 16.88
C VAL A 286 14.13 -12.93 17.00
N ALA A 287 14.32 -13.90 17.88
CA ALA A 287 13.31 -14.90 18.20
C ALA A 287 12.29 -14.31 19.18
N TYR A 288 11.01 -14.61 18.97
CA TYR A 288 9.89 -14.17 19.79
C TYR A 288 9.15 -15.35 20.40
N VAL A 289 8.63 -15.14 21.60
CA VAL A 289 7.73 -16.08 22.29
C VAL A 289 6.40 -15.38 22.47
N CYS A 290 5.34 -15.98 21.93
CA CYS A 290 3.99 -15.45 22.04
C CYS A 290 3.23 -16.13 23.18
N ILE A 291 2.48 -15.32 23.89
CA ILE A 291 1.64 -15.71 25.01
C ILE A 291 0.28 -15.08 24.76
N ASP A 292 -0.76 -15.84 25.05
CA ASP A 292 -2.15 -15.36 24.98
C ASP A 292 -2.29 -14.04 25.77
N GLN A 293 -2.78 -13.01 25.10
CA GLN A 293 -2.85 -11.65 25.63
C GLN A 293 -3.73 -11.55 26.89
N ASP A 294 -4.74 -12.41 27.01
CA ASP A 294 -5.65 -12.44 28.16
C ASP A 294 -5.09 -13.20 29.37
N SER A 295 -3.86 -13.73 29.26
CA SER A 295 -3.23 -14.46 30.36
C SER A 295 -2.55 -13.52 31.37
N GLN A 296 -2.71 -13.83 32.66
CA GLN A 296 -2.01 -13.12 33.75
C GLN A 296 -0.48 -13.10 33.56
N GLU A 297 0.05 -14.15 32.92
CA GLU A 297 1.46 -14.23 32.58
C GLU A 297 1.89 -13.19 31.53
N ALA A 298 1.08 -12.96 30.49
CA ALA A 298 1.38 -11.96 29.47
C ALA A 298 1.39 -10.54 30.09
N GLU A 299 0.42 -10.23 30.95
CA GLU A 299 0.38 -8.96 31.70
C GLU A 299 1.62 -8.75 32.58
N ASP A 300 2.06 -9.78 33.30
CA ASP A 300 3.21 -9.70 34.20
C ASP A 300 4.53 -9.53 33.44
N ILE A 301 4.66 -10.17 32.28
CA ILE A 301 5.84 -10.06 31.41
C ILE A 301 5.85 -8.71 30.70
N GLU A 302 4.72 -8.23 30.22
CA GLU A 302 4.58 -6.92 29.60
C GLU A 302 4.94 -5.79 30.59
N ARG A 303 4.43 -5.85 31.82
CA ARG A 303 4.76 -4.87 32.86
C ARG A 303 6.26 -4.82 33.14
N GLN A 304 6.94 -5.96 33.15
CA GLN A 304 8.39 -6.04 33.33
C GLN A 304 9.19 -5.54 32.10
N ALA A 305 8.67 -5.77 30.89
CA ALA A 305 9.26 -5.26 29.66
C ALA A 305 9.20 -3.72 29.61
N ARG A 306 8.03 -3.15 29.93
CA ARG A 306 7.80 -1.70 29.99
C ARG A 306 8.58 -1.03 31.12
N SER A 307 8.80 -1.70 32.25
CA SER A 307 9.60 -1.15 33.36
C SER A 307 11.13 -1.11 33.08
N GLY A 308 11.57 -1.38 31.85
CA GLY A 308 12.98 -1.32 31.46
C GLY A 308 13.84 -2.46 31.99
N ARG A 309 13.25 -3.58 32.42
CA ARG A 309 14.03 -4.72 32.93
C ARG A 309 14.81 -5.36 31.79
N ARG A 310 16.14 -5.32 31.88
CA ARG A 310 17.05 -5.78 30.83
C ARG A 310 16.95 -7.27 30.48
N GLN A 311 16.36 -8.12 31.30
CA GLN A 311 16.14 -9.53 30.96
C GLN A 311 14.95 -10.05 31.77
N ILE A 312 14.05 -10.78 31.11
CA ILE A 312 12.87 -11.37 31.75
C ILE A 312 13.11 -12.89 31.86
N PRO A 313 13.41 -13.43 33.06
CA PRO A 313 13.78 -14.84 33.23
C PRO A 313 12.73 -15.84 32.72
N ALA A 314 11.45 -15.46 32.74
CA ALA A 314 10.34 -16.28 32.25
C ALA A 314 10.44 -16.64 30.76
N LEU A 315 11.21 -15.87 29.97
CA LEU A 315 11.37 -16.08 28.53
C LEU A 315 12.59 -16.94 28.16
N ASN A 316 13.55 -17.13 29.08
CA ASN A 316 14.87 -17.72 28.77
C ASN A 316 14.82 -19.20 28.34
N ASN A 317 13.81 -19.94 28.77
CA ASN A 317 13.68 -21.39 28.52
C ASN A 317 12.47 -21.75 27.65
N ARG A 318 11.84 -20.76 27.00
CA ARG A 318 10.71 -21.00 26.12
C ARG A 318 11.18 -21.21 24.68
N THR A 319 10.56 -22.16 23.99
CA THR A 319 10.77 -22.34 22.54
C THR A 319 10.20 -21.14 21.80
N PRO A 320 10.97 -20.49 20.90
CA PRO A 320 10.47 -19.39 20.10
C PRO A 320 9.27 -19.80 19.25
N SER A 321 8.21 -18.99 19.27
CA SER A 321 7.06 -19.12 18.39
C SER A 321 7.43 -18.80 16.94
N PHE A 322 8.28 -17.77 16.75
CA PHE A 322 8.84 -17.42 15.44
C PHE A 322 10.13 -16.62 15.58
N THR A 323 10.76 -16.30 14.45
CA THR A 323 11.89 -15.37 14.36
C THR A 323 11.57 -14.26 13.36
N ARG A 324 11.82 -13.00 13.73
CA ARG A 324 11.62 -11.82 12.90
C ARG A 324 12.90 -10.99 12.83
N THR A 325 13.14 -10.34 11.71
CA THR A 325 14.28 -9.41 11.57
C THR A 325 13.87 -8.05 12.13
N GLU A 326 14.59 -7.57 13.15
CA GLU A 326 14.42 -6.24 13.74
C GLU A 326 15.48 -5.29 13.19
N LYS A 327 15.07 -4.05 12.92
CA LYS A 327 15.99 -2.95 12.59
C LYS A 327 16.48 -2.34 13.91
N ILE A 328 17.79 -2.33 14.13
CA ILE A 328 18.39 -1.78 15.33
C ILE A 328 18.75 -0.30 15.08
N PRO A 329 18.23 0.65 15.86
CA PRO A 329 18.54 2.06 15.66
C PRO A 329 20.01 2.35 15.95
N GLU A 330 20.58 3.31 15.21
CA GLU A 330 21.92 3.82 15.49
C GLU A 330 21.91 4.75 16.71
N LYS A 331 20.92 5.64 16.77
CA LYS A 331 20.74 6.63 17.84
C LYS A 331 19.26 6.83 18.13
N CYS A 332 18.96 7.44 19.27
CA CYS A 332 17.61 7.92 19.61
C CYS A 332 17.62 9.44 19.64
N LYS A 333 16.59 10.08 19.11
CA LYS A 333 16.40 11.52 19.18
C LYS A 333 15.16 11.82 20.00
N LYS A 334 15.28 12.73 20.96
CA LYS A 334 14.14 13.14 21.79
C LYS A 334 13.12 13.91 20.98
N TYR A 335 11.85 13.77 21.34
CA TYR A 335 10.82 14.67 20.85
C TYR A 335 11.08 16.08 21.39
N SER A 336 11.07 17.09 20.52
CA SER A 336 11.17 18.49 20.95
C SER A 336 9.95 18.84 21.80
N ARG A 337 10.17 19.12 23.09
CA ARG A 337 9.14 19.69 23.96
C ARG A 337 9.00 21.19 23.61
N ASN A 338 7.86 21.57 23.03
CA ASN A 338 7.46 22.97 22.86
C ASN A 338 6.99 23.58 24.18
#